data_AF-A0A963X573-F1
#
_entry.id   AF-A0A963X573-F1
#
_cell.length_a   1.000
_cell.length_b   1.000
_cell.length_c   1.000
_cell.angle_alpha   90.00
_cell.angle_beta   90.00
_cell.angle_gamma   90.00
#
_symmetry.space_group_name_H-M   'P 1'
#
loop_
_entity.id
_entity.type
_entity.pdbx_description
1 polymer ?
#
loop_
_entity_poly.entity_id
_entity_poly.type
_entity_poly.pdbx_seq_one_letter_code
_entity_poly.pdbx_strand_id
1 'polypeptide(L)'
;MSQDSRSSSPAVWHGTTILSVRKGGRVVIAGDGQVSLGDTVIKANARKVRPIGDGSVIAGFAGATADAFALFERLEAKLEQYPRQLTRACVEMAKDWRTDR
;
A
#
# COMPACT_ATOMS: atom_id res chain seq x y z
N MET A 1 -43.11 17.10 -15.51
CA MET A 1 -42.81 15.69 -15.17
C MET A 1 -41.36 15.46 -15.57
N SER A 2 -40.45 16.08 -14.85
CA SER A 2 -39.67 15.50 -13.75
C SER A 2 -38.52 14.65 -14.30
N GLN A 3 -37.37 15.32 -14.40
CA GLN A 3 -36.06 14.71 -14.56
C GLN A 3 -35.84 13.73 -13.39
N ASP A 4 -35.34 12.54 -13.68
CA ASP A 4 -34.83 11.65 -12.64
C ASP A 4 -33.39 11.29 -13.00
N SER A 5 -32.49 12.20 -12.62
CA SER A 5 -31.05 12.01 -12.64
C SER A 5 -30.66 11.02 -11.55
N ARG A 6 -30.62 9.72 -11.87
CA ARG A 6 -29.93 8.75 -11.01
C ARG A 6 -28.43 8.97 -11.16
N SER A 7 -27.85 9.72 -10.24
CA SER A 7 -26.41 9.74 -10.02
C SER A 7 -25.98 8.33 -9.61
N SER A 8 -25.32 7.60 -10.51
CA SER A 8 -24.57 6.40 -10.14
C SER A 8 -23.40 6.84 -9.26
N SER A 9 -23.53 6.69 -7.95
CA SER A 9 -22.37 6.80 -7.06
C SER A 9 -21.30 5.81 -7.57
N PRO A 10 -20.04 6.24 -7.78
CA PRO A 10 -19.00 5.34 -8.25
C PRO A 10 -18.85 4.20 -7.25
N ALA A 11 -18.68 2.97 -7.73
CA ALA A 11 -18.50 1.79 -6.91
C ALA A 11 -17.35 2.03 -5.91
N VAL A 12 -17.65 2.03 -4.62
CA VAL A 12 -16.67 2.24 -3.55
C VAL A 12 -15.87 0.95 -3.41
N TRP A 13 -14.60 1.01 -3.83
CA TRP A 13 -13.66 -0.09 -3.62
C TRP A 13 -13.19 -0.08 -2.17
N HIS A 14 -13.53 -1.11 -1.41
CA HIS A 14 -12.96 -1.33 -0.09
C HIS A 14 -11.65 -2.11 -0.23
N GLY A 15 -10.55 -1.42 0.05
CA GLY A 15 -9.21 -1.99 0.08
C GLY A 15 -8.99 -2.89 1.30
N THR A 16 -7.76 -3.38 1.41
CA THR A 16 -7.31 -4.17 2.56
C THR A 16 -6.93 -3.25 3.71
N THR A 17 -7.07 -3.73 4.94
CA THR A 17 -6.48 -3.16 6.14
C THR A 17 -5.10 -3.75 6.38
N ILE A 18 -4.10 -2.88 6.55
CA ILE A 18 -2.75 -3.28 6.97
C ILE A 18 -2.48 -2.65 8.33
N LEU A 19 -2.07 -3.47 9.30
CA LEU A 19 -1.73 -3.07 10.65
C LEU A 19 -0.26 -3.35 10.93
N SER A 20 0.42 -2.40 11.57
CA SER A 20 1.78 -2.56 12.09
C SER A 20 1.79 -2.37 13.61
N VAL A 21 2.40 -3.30 14.33
CA VAL A 21 2.56 -3.25 15.79
C VAL A 21 4.04 -3.37 16.13
N ARG A 22 4.54 -2.48 16.99
CA ARG A 22 5.89 -2.55 17.55
C ARG A 22 5.80 -2.71 19.07
N LYS A 23 6.33 -3.81 19.60
CA LYS A 23 6.34 -4.11 21.04
C LYS A 23 7.53 -4.99 21.39
N GLY A 24 8.22 -4.68 22.50
CA GLY A 24 9.32 -5.50 23.02
C GLY A 24 10.46 -5.71 22.01
N GLY A 25 10.86 -4.67 21.28
CA GLY A 25 11.92 -4.75 20.26
C GLY A 25 11.54 -5.50 18.98
N ARG A 26 10.29 -5.98 18.86
CA ARG A 26 9.79 -6.71 17.69
C ARG A 26 8.77 -5.87 16.92
N VAL A 27 8.72 -6.09 15.61
CA VAL A 27 7.72 -5.49 14.70
C VAL A 27 6.95 -6.61 14.04
N VAL A 28 5.62 -6.45 13.99
CA VAL A 28 4.71 -7.33 13.26
C VAL A 28 3.91 -6.46 12.30
N ILE A 29 3.83 -6.89 11.04
CA ILE A 29 2.94 -6.31 10.05
C ILE A 29 1.98 -7.40 9.58
N ALA A 30 0.69 -7.13 9.64
CA ALA A 30 -0.37 -8.01 9.18
C ALA A 30 -1.27 -7.25 8.22
N GLY A 31 -1.83 -7.93 7.23
CA GLY A 31 -2.89 -7.40 6.40
C GLY A 31 -3.90 -8.49 6.11
N ASP A 32 -5.17 -8.11 6.00
CA ASP A 32 -6.18 -9.05 5.52
C ASP A 32 -6.05 -9.26 3.99
N GLY A 33 -6.60 -10.38 3.51
CA GLY A 33 -6.52 -10.76 2.10
C GLY A 33 -7.72 -10.35 1.26
N GLN A 34 -8.73 -9.68 1.85
CA GLN A 34 -10.02 -9.45 1.23
C GLN A 34 -9.95 -8.27 0.25
N VAL A 35 -10.42 -8.50 -0.97
CA VAL A 35 -10.71 -7.45 -1.95
C VAL A 35 -12.17 -7.57 -2.35
N SER A 36 -12.95 -6.51 -2.14
CA SER A 36 -14.39 -6.48 -2.44
C SER A 36 -14.75 -5.44 -3.49
N LEU A 37 -15.77 -5.72 -4.30
CA LEU A 37 -16.46 -4.77 -5.18
C LEU A 37 -17.92 -4.72 -4.75
N GLY A 38 -18.35 -3.61 -4.13
CA GLY A 38 -19.62 -3.60 -3.39
C GLY A 38 -19.61 -4.66 -2.27
N ASP A 39 -20.69 -5.43 -2.15
CA ASP A 39 -20.81 -6.49 -1.14
C ASP A 39 -20.14 -7.82 -1.52
N THR A 40 -19.55 -7.92 -2.72
CA THR A 40 -19.00 -9.19 -3.23
C THR A 40 -17.48 -9.25 -3.06
N VAL A 41 -16.98 -10.32 -2.41
CA VAL A 41 -15.54 -10.62 -2.30
C VAL A 41 -15.04 -11.21 -3.62
N ILE A 42 -14.09 -10.51 -4.27
CA ILE A 42 -13.51 -10.90 -5.56
C ILE A 42 -12.23 -11.74 -5.39
N LYS A 43 -11.47 -11.54 -4.31
CA LYS A 43 -10.21 -12.26 -4.09
C LYS A 43 -9.91 -12.38 -2.60
N ALA A 44 -9.63 -13.61 -2.14
CA ALA A 44 -9.38 -13.92 -0.73
C ALA A 44 -7.88 -13.98 -0.34
N ASN A 45 -6.96 -14.00 -1.32
CA ASN A 45 -5.53 -14.31 -1.10
C ASN A 45 -4.57 -13.20 -1.57
N ALA A 46 -4.94 -11.93 -1.39
CA ALA A 46 -4.02 -10.84 -1.72
C ALA A 46 -2.87 -10.77 -0.69
N ARG A 47 -1.62 -11.08 -1.10
CA ARG A 47 -0.43 -10.87 -0.26
C ARG A 47 0.06 -9.43 -0.40
N LYS A 48 -0.49 -8.55 0.43
CA LYS A 48 -0.22 -7.10 0.41
C LYS A 48 0.90 -6.65 1.36
N VAL A 49 1.42 -7.57 2.18
CA VAL A 49 2.61 -7.37 3.02
C VAL A 49 3.74 -8.23 2.46
N ARG A 50 4.92 -7.65 2.29
CA ARG A 50 6.11 -8.36 1.79
C ARG A 50 7.41 -7.76 2.34
N PRO A 51 8.48 -8.56 2.48
CA PRO A 51 9.82 -8.02 2.65
C PRO A 51 10.26 -7.29 1.38
N ILE A 52 11.04 -6.22 1.53
CA ILE A 52 11.66 -5.43 0.44
C ILE A 52 13.13 -5.16 0.73
N GLY A 53 13.88 -4.73 -0.28
CA GLY A 53 15.33 -4.51 -0.18
C GLY A 53 16.08 -5.83 -0.01
N ASP A 54 17.00 -5.90 0.95
CA ASP A 54 17.71 -7.14 1.33
C ASP A 54 16.89 -8.05 2.26
N GLY A 55 15.60 -7.78 2.43
CA GLY A 55 14.72 -8.47 3.37
C GLY A 55 14.73 -7.90 4.79
N SER A 56 15.49 -6.83 5.06
CA SER A 56 15.53 -6.16 6.36
C SER A 56 14.31 -5.27 6.64
N VAL A 57 13.51 -4.95 5.61
CA VAL A 57 12.33 -4.07 5.71
C VAL A 57 11.08 -4.84 5.32
N ILE A 58 10.01 -4.68 6.10
CA ILE A 58 8.68 -5.20 5.77
C ILE A 58 7.81 -4.03 5.35
N ALA A 59 7.21 -4.11 4.16
CA ALA A 59 6.34 -3.09 3.60
C ALA A 59 4.94 -3.66 3.32
N GLY A 60 3.93 -2.78 3.37
CA GLY A 60 2.57 -3.14 3.04
C GLY A 60 1.84 -2.00 2.31
N PHE A 61 1.01 -2.34 1.33
CA PHE A 61 0.21 -1.37 0.57
C PHE A 61 -1.26 -1.80 0.45
N ALA A 62 -2.17 -0.92 0.89
CA ALA A 62 -3.60 -1.21 0.95
C ALA A 62 -4.35 -0.99 -0.39
N GLY A 63 -3.76 -0.23 -1.32
CA GLY A 63 -4.36 0.14 -2.61
C GLY A 63 -4.23 -0.90 -3.72
N ALA A 64 -4.24 -0.44 -4.97
CA ALA A 64 -4.15 -1.31 -6.14
C ALA A 64 -2.77 -1.98 -6.25
N THR A 65 -2.76 -3.22 -6.73
CA THR A 65 -1.52 -4.02 -6.83
C THR A 65 -0.45 -3.37 -7.71
N ALA A 66 -0.85 -2.71 -8.80
CA ALA A 66 0.09 -2.05 -9.73
C ALA A 66 0.82 -0.88 -9.06
N ASP A 67 0.08 -0.02 -8.35
CA ASP A 67 0.66 1.11 -7.59
C ASP A 67 1.60 0.61 -6.49
N ALA A 68 1.27 -0.53 -5.87
CA ALA A 68 2.12 -1.17 -4.87
C ALA A 68 3.50 -1.52 -5.44
N PHE A 69 3.55 -2.15 -6.62
CA PHE A 69 4.81 -2.51 -7.27
C PHE A 69 5.65 -1.29 -7.61
N ALA A 70 5.04 -0.26 -8.21
CA ALA A 70 5.73 0.99 -8.55
C ALA A 70 6.30 1.69 -7.29
N LEU A 71 5.52 1.75 -6.20
CA LEU A 71 5.97 2.33 -4.93
C LEU A 71 7.11 1.54 -4.30
N PHE A 72 7.05 0.21 -4.32
CA PHE A 72 8.09 -0.64 -3.75
C PHE A 72 9.40 -0.52 -4.53
N GLU A 73 9.35 -0.54 -5.86
CA GLU A 73 10.55 -0.35 -6.69
C GLU A 73 11.22 1.02 -6.43
N ARG A 74 10.43 2.09 -6.34
CA ARG A 74 10.92 3.43 -5.96
C ARG A 74 11.56 3.44 -4.57
N LEU A 75 10.94 2.76 -3.59
CA LEU A 75 11.49 2.68 -2.23
C LEU A 75 12.77 1.85 -2.17
N GLU A 76 12.85 0.75 -2.90
CA GLU A 76 14.04 -0.11 -2.98
C GLU A 76 15.24 0.66 -3.54
N ALA A 77 15.04 1.44 -4.61
CA ALA A 77 16.09 2.32 -5.13
C ALA A 77 16.59 3.32 -4.07
N LYS A 78 15.70 3.88 -3.24
CA LYS A 78 16.10 4.76 -2.13
C LYS A 78 16.79 4.03 -0.98
N LEU A 79 16.42 2.79 -0.71
CA LEU A 79 17.08 1.96 0.31
C LEU A 79 18.49 1.56 -0.11
N GLU A 80 18.71 1.33 -1.41
CA GLU A 80 20.05 1.11 -1.98
C GLU A 80 20.90 2.39 -1.89
N GLN A 81 20.32 3.55 -2.21
CA GLN A 81 21.01 4.85 -2.09
C GLN A 81 21.33 5.22 -0.63
N TYR A 82 20.49 4.82 0.32
CA TYR A 82 20.64 5.13 1.74
C TYR A 82 20.58 3.86 2.62
N PRO A 83 21.63 3.02 2.59
CA PRO A 83 21.63 1.74 3.29
C PRO A 83 21.40 1.90 4.79
N ARG A 84 20.54 1.04 5.35
CA ARG A 84 20.14 1.03 6.77
C ARG A 84 19.51 2.33 7.29
N GLN A 85 19.12 3.25 6.42
CA GLN A 85 18.49 4.52 6.78
C GLN A 85 17.04 4.57 6.26
N LEU A 86 16.18 3.66 6.74
CA LEU A 86 14.78 3.52 6.29
C LEU A 86 14.01 4.85 6.32
N THR A 87 14.11 5.62 7.41
CA THR A 87 13.43 6.92 7.52
C THR A 87 13.85 7.89 6.42
N ARG A 88 15.16 7.95 6.13
CA ARG A 88 15.69 8.82 5.08
C ARG A 88 15.21 8.37 3.70
N ALA A 89 15.29 7.08 3.41
CA ALA A 89 14.81 6.51 2.15
C ALA A 89 13.32 6.84 1.91
N CYS A 90 12.46 6.67 2.93
CA CYS A 90 11.05 7.04 2.85
C CYS A 90 10.81 8.54 2.63
N VAL A 91 11.58 9.40 3.30
CA VAL A 91 11.46 10.86 3.14
C VAL A 91 11.87 11.30 1.74
N GLU A 92 12.99 10.80 1.22
CA GLU A 92 13.44 11.13 -0.14
C GLU A 92 12.48 10.58 -1.21
N MET A 93 11.96 9.36 -1.04
CA MET A 93 10.90 8.83 -1.91
C MET A 93 9.67 9.73 -1.90
N ALA A 94 9.23 10.20 -0.73
CA ALA A 94 8.06 11.04 -0.61
C ALA A 94 8.26 12.45 -1.20
N LYS A 95 9.50 12.98 -1.16
CA LYS A 95 9.85 14.23 -1.85
C LYS A 95 9.75 14.06 -3.35
N ASP A 96 10.39 13.02 -3.91
CA ASP A 96 10.36 12.72 -5.34
C ASP A 96 8.91 12.54 -5.84
N TRP A 97 8.09 11.85 -5.06
CA TRP A 97 6.66 11.66 -5.37
C TRP A 97 5.90 12.98 -5.47
N ARG A 98 6.19 13.96 -4.61
CA ARG A 98 5.50 15.26 -4.61
C ARG A 98 5.98 16.17 -5.74
N THR A 99 7.20 15.99 -6.22
CA THR A 99 7.75 16.76 -7.34
C THR A 99 7.38 16.21 -8.71
N ASP A 100 6.85 14.97 -8.77
CA ASP A 100 6.32 14.30 -9.97
C ASP A 100 4.89 14.78 -10.34
N ARG A 101 4.42 15.91 -9.78
CA ARG A 101 3.08 16.49 -9.98
C ARG A 101 3.10 17.76 -10.81
#